data_AF-A0A7K0RDV9-F1
#
_entry.id   AF-A0A7K0RDV9-F1
#
_cell.length_a   1.000
_cell.length_b   1.000
_cell.length_c   1.000
_cell.angle_alpha   90.00
_cell.angle_beta   90.00
_cell.angle_gamma   90.00
#
_symmetry.space_group_name_H-M   'P 1'
#
loop_
_entity.id
_entity.type
_entity.pdbx_description
1 polymer ?
#
loop_
_entity_poly.entity_id
_entity_poly.type
_entity_poly.pdbx_seq_one_letter_code
_entity_poly.pdbx_strand_id
1 'polypeptide(L)'
;IAFVPSESLLSAALELDPTILEYAFTKRVALASPVNLWAVLKTVAYSWRQQVAAEQVTEIIKLGQELYKRVGVVAGHADSLRSALDKAVKSYNEFAGSLERNMLTTAKKFPGMDPNITLKEVPAISSATEGFRKEELTSDE
;
A
#
# COMPACT_ATOMS: atom_id res chain seq x y z
N ILE A 1 3.02 -44.86 -13.77
CA ILE A 1 2.93 -45.52 -12.44
C ILE A 1 2.01 -46.72 -12.60
N ALA A 2 2.42 -47.88 -12.09
CA ALA A 2 1.56 -49.05 -11.98
C ALA A 2 1.23 -49.25 -10.50
N PHE A 3 -0.06 -49.20 -10.18
CA PHE A 3 -0.55 -49.22 -8.81
C PHE A 3 -0.81 -50.66 -8.36
N VAL A 4 -0.33 -51.00 -7.17
CA VAL A 4 -0.59 -52.29 -6.51
C VAL A 4 -1.42 -52.02 -5.24
N PRO A 5 -2.63 -52.57 -5.11
CA PRO A 5 -3.59 -52.17 -4.08
C PRO A 5 -3.22 -52.61 -2.65
N SER A 6 -2.17 -53.43 -2.49
CA SER A 6 -1.68 -53.90 -1.19
C SER A 6 -0.16 -53.91 -1.17
N GLU A 7 0.43 -53.34 -0.12
CA GLU A 7 1.88 -53.38 0.11
C GLU A 7 2.37 -54.82 0.24
N SER A 8 1.60 -55.66 0.94
CA SER A 8 1.95 -57.07 1.14
C SER A 8 2.00 -57.85 -0.17
N LEU A 9 1.15 -57.52 -1.14
CA LEU A 9 1.19 -58.13 -2.48
C LEU A 9 2.42 -57.69 -3.25
N LEU A 10 2.80 -56.41 -3.16
CA LEU A 10 4.01 -55.91 -3.79
C LEU A 10 5.27 -56.53 -3.17
N SER A 11 5.33 -56.64 -1.84
CA SER A 11 6.44 -57.29 -1.12
C SER A 11 6.56 -58.77 -1.49
N ALA A 12 5.45 -59.51 -1.46
CA ALA A 12 5.45 -60.93 -1.83
C ALA A 12 5.87 -61.15 -3.30
N ALA A 13 5.47 -60.25 -4.21
CA ALA A 13 5.90 -60.31 -5.60
C ALA A 13 7.42 -60.08 -5.75
N LEU A 14 8.00 -59.16 -4.97
CA LEU A 14 9.44 -58.86 -4.98
C LEU A 14 10.27 -59.96 -4.31
N GLU A 15 9.72 -60.68 -3.34
CA GLU A 15 10.36 -61.87 -2.74
C GLU A 15 10.46 -63.03 -3.75
N LEU A 16 9.44 -63.22 -4.58
CA LEU A 16 9.44 -64.23 -5.64
C LEU A 16 10.31 -63.85 -6.84
N ASP A 17 10.22 -62.59 -7.28
CA ASP A 17 11.01 -62.06 -8.39
C ASP A 17 11.46 -60.62 -8.12
N PRO A 18 12.70 -60.44 -7.63
CA PRO A 18 13.23 -59.10 -7.37
C PRO A 18 13.55 -58.33 -8.66
N THR A 19 13.67 -58.99 -9.81
CA THR A 19 14.03 -58.35 -11.08
C THR A 19 12.88 -57.55 -11.68
N ILE A 20 11.65 -57.78 -11.23
CA ILE A 20 10.45 -57.09 -11.73
C ILE A 20 10.52 -55.57 -11.51
N LEU A 21 11.25 -55.12 -10.47
CA LEU A 21 11.42 -53.70 -10.14
C LEU A 21 12.34 -53.01 -11.15
N GLU A 22 13.47 -53.64 -11.50
CA GLU A 22 14.36 -53.18 -12.57
C GLU A 22 13.63 -53.21 -13.93
N TYR A 23 12.91 -54.29 -14.23
CA TYR A 23 12.12 -54.39 -15.46
C TYR A 23 11.11 -53.24 -15.58
N ALA A 24 10.35 -52.96 -14.51
CA ALA A 24 9.39 -51.86 -14.49
C ALA A 24 10.08 -50.50 -14.72
N PHE A 25 11.25 -50.26 -14.11
CA PHE A 25 12.02 -49.05 -14.33
C PHE A 25 12.54 -48.91 -15.77
N THR A 26 12.99 -49.98 -16.43
CA THR A 26 13.38 -49.92 -17.86
C THR A 26 12.21 -49.48 -18.76
N LYS A 27 10.98 -49.78 -18.35
CA LYS A 27 9.74 -49.34 -19.03
C LYS A 27 9.25 -47.96 -18.58
N ARG A 28 10.00 -47.24 -17.73
CA ARG A 28 9.59 -45.97 -17.10
C ARG A 28 8.31 -46.08 -16.29
N VAL A 29 8.05 -47.25 -15.71
CA VAL A 29 6.90 -47.52 -14.84
C VAL A 29 7.39 -47.70 -13.41
N ALA A 30 6.99 -46.78 -12.53
CA ALA A 30 7.18 -46.98 -11.10
C ALA A 30 6.05 -47.87 -10.55
N LEU A 31 6.42 -48.98 -9.89
CA LEU A 31 5.51 -49.77 -9.07
C LEU A 31 5.24 -48.99 -7.77
N ALA A 32 3.97 -48.71 -7.49
CA ALA A 32 3.60 -47.94 -6.32
C ALA A 32 2.45 -48.61 -5.56
N SER A 33 2.66 -48.78 -4.26
CA SER A 33 1.61 -49.07 -3.29
C SER A 33 0.85 -47.79 -2.91
N PRO A 34 -0.24 -47.88 -2.12
CA PRO A 34 -0.98 -46.70 -1.66
C PRO A 34 -0.09 -45.67 -0.95
N VAL A 35 0.84 -46.14 -0.10
CA VAL A 35 1.74 -45.28 0.66
C VAL A 35 2.73 -44.58 -0.26
N ASN A 36 3.37 -45.34 -1.15
CA ASN A 36 4.38 -44.79 -2.06
C ASN A 36 3.76 -43.81 -3.08
N LEU A 37 2.58 -44.12 -3.61
CA LEU A 37 1.86 -43.21 -4.49
C LEU A 37 1.52 -41.90 -3.76
N TRP A 38 0.99 -42.00 -2.55
CA TRP A 38 0.66 -40.81 -1.75
C TRP A 38 1.90 -39.96 -1.45
N ALA A 39 3.03 -40.59 -1.12
CA ALA A 39 4.29 -39.88 -0.86
C ALA A 39 4.79 -39.10 -2.09
N VAL A 40 4.75 -39.71 -3.28
CA VAL A 40 5.12 -39.06 -4.54
C VAL A 40 4.16 -37.90 -4.85
N LEU A 41 2.85 -38.12 -4.74
CA LEU A 41 1.85 -37.08 -4.99
C LEU A 41 2.00 -35.91 -4.01
N LYS A 42 2.25 -36.18 -2.73
CA LYS A 42 2.47 -35.14 -1.71
C LYS A 42 3.72 -34.32 -2.02
N THR A 43 4.79 -34.97 -2.47
CA THR A 43 6.04 -34.30 -2.89
C THR A 43 5.79 -33.37 -4.09
N VAL A 44 5.08 -33.85 -5.11
CA VAL A 44 4.70 -33.04 -6.28
C VAL A 44 3.82 -31.85 -5.87
N ALA A 45 2.79 -32.09 -5.04
CA ALA A 45 1.91 -31.03 -4.54
C ALA A 45 2.65 -30.01 -3.65
N TYR A 46 3.71 -30.42 -2.96
CA TYR A 46 4.56 -29.51 -2.19
C TYR A 46 5.48 -28.69 -3.10
N SER A 47 6.09 -29.32 -4.10
CA SER A 47 6.93 -28.65 -5.10
C SER A 47 6.17 -27.57 -5.88
N TRP A 48 4.93 -27.87 -6.32
CA TRP A 48 4.09 -26.86 -6.98
C TRP A 48 3.72 -25.70 -6.06
N ARG A 49 3.40 -25.95 -4.79
CA ARG A 49 3.11 -24.87 -3.83
C ARG A 49 4.31 -23.96 -3.61
N GLN A 50 5.53 -24.52 -3.55
CA GLN A 50 6.74 -23.71 -3.44
C GLN A 50 6.94 -22.81 -4.67
N GLN A 51 6.65 -23.31 -5.87
CA GLN A 51 6.74 -22.51 -7.09
C GLN A 51 5.70 -21.37 -7.11
N VAL A 52 4.44 -21.66 -6.78
CA VAL A 52 3.37 -20.64 -6.75
C VAL A 52 3.62 -19.56 -5.68
N ALA A 53 4.18 -19.93 -4.53
CA ALA A 53 4.49 -18.98 -3.46
C ALA A 53 5.57 -17.95 -3.87
N ALA A 54 6.53 -18.34 -4.73
CA ALA A 54 7.59 -17.44 -5.18
C ALA A 54 7.07 -16.35 -6.15
N GLU A 55 6.10 -16.68 -7.00
CA GLU A 55 5.50 -15.74 -7.95
C GLU A 55 4.70 -14.64 -7.25
N GLN A 56 3.91 -14.99 -6.23
CA GLN A 56 3.09 -14.02 -5.48
C GLN A 56 3.91 -12.95 -4.76
N VAL A 57 5.06 -13.31 -4.19
CA VAL A 57 5.93 -12.34 -3.49
C VAL A 57 6.48 -11.30 -4.46
N THR A 58 6.83 -11.72 -5.67
CA THR A 58 7.37 -10.82 -6.69
C THR A 58 6.35 -9.77 -7.12
N GLU A 59 5.09 -10.18 -7.27
CA GLU A 59 3.99 -9.26 -7.61
C GLU A 59 3.70 -8.26 -6.50
N ILE A 60 3.71 -8.70 -5.24
CA ILE A 60 3.54 -7.83 -4.07
C ILE A 60 4.64 -6.78 -4.00
N ILE A 61 5.91 -7.17 -4.20
CA ILE A 61 7.04 -6.23 -4.21
C ILE A 61 6.87 -5.18 -5.31
N LYS A 62 6.49 -5.62 -6.52
CA LYS A 62 6.27 -4.72 -7.66
C LYS A 62 5.15 -3.72 -7.38
N LEU A 63 4.02 -4.17 -6.83
CA LEU A 63 2.92 -3.30 -6.44
C LEU A 63 3.34 -2.32 -5.33
N GLY A 64 4.14 -2.78 -4.36
CA GLY A 64 4.69 -1.93 -3.30
C GLY A 64 5.58 -0.80 -3.85
N GLN A 65 6.45 -1.11 -4.81
CA GLN A 65 7.30 -0.12 -5.47
C GLN A 65 6.50 0.92 -6.26
N GLU A 66 5.48 0.47 -7.00
CA GLU A 66 4.59 1.36 -7.75
C GLU A 66 3.78 2.28 -6.82
N LEU A 67 3.26 1.73 -5.71
CA LEU A 67 2.56 2.51 -4.70
C LEU A 67 3.48 3.58 -4.09
N TYR A 68 4.70 3.21 -3.68
CA TYR A 68 5.68 4.15 -3.13
C TYR A 68 5.96 5.32 -4.08
N LYS A 69 6.15 5.01 -5.37
CA LYS A 69 6.35 6.03 -6.41
C LYS A 69 5.15 6.97 -6.52
N ARG A 70 3.93 6.44 -6.53
CA ARG A 70 2.69 7.25 -6.61
C ARG A 70 2.50 8.15 -5.39
N VAL A 71 2.76 7.62 -4.19
CA VAL A 71 2.72 8.41 -2.95
C VAL A 71 3.72 9.57 -3.02
N GLY A 72 4.92 9.34 -3.55
CA GLY A 72 5.91 10.41 -3.76
C GLY A 72 5.39 11.54 -4.67
N VAL A 73 4.72 11.20 -5.77
CA VAL A 73 4.10 12.19 -6.68
C VAL A 73 3.01 12.98 -5.97
N VAL A 74 2.12 12.31 -5.24
CA VAL A 74 1.04 12.96 -4.48
C VAL A 74 1.61 13.88 -3.39
N ALA A 75 2.65 13.47 -2.69
CA ALA A 75 3.34 14.30 -1.70
C ALA A 75 3.93 15.57 -2.33
N GLY A 76 4.51 15.47 -3.53
CA GLY A 76 5.02 16.64 -4.27
C GLY A 76 3.91 17.62 -4.66
N HIS A 77 2.73 17.11 -5.06
CA HIS A 77 1.56 17.95 -5.30
C HIS A 77 1.05 18.62 -4.02
N ALA A 78 1.05 17.91 -2.90
CA ALA A 78 0.65 18.46 -1.61
C ALA A 78 1.57 19.61 -1.15
N ASP A 79 2.89 19.47 -1.32
CA ASP A 79 3.83 20.55 -1.00
C ASP A 79 3.66 21.78 -1.90
N SER A 80 3.44 21.55 -3.20
CA SER A 80 3.15 22.63 -4.15
C SER A 80 1.86 23.39 -3.76
N LEU A 81 0.82 22.64 -3.35
CA LEU A 81 -0.43 23.21 -2.86
C LEU A 81 -0.21 24.02 -1.58
N ARG A 82 0.59 23.50 -0.64
CA ARG A 82 0.96 24.21 0.60
C ARG A 82 1.58 25.57 0.29
N SER A 83 2.55 25.62 -0.62
CA SER A 83 3.21 26.87 -1.02
C SER A 83 2.24 27.86 -1.66
N ALA A 84 1.29 27.39 -2.49
CA ALA A 84 0.28 28.24 -3.10
C ALA A 84 -0.67 28.84 -2.05
N LEU A 85 -1.08 28.06 -1.05
CA LEU A 85 -1.91 28.54 0.05
C LEU A 85 -1.17 29.57 0.90
N ASP A 86 0.10 29.34 1.25
CA ASP A 86 0.93 30.31 1.98
C ASP A 86 0.99 31.67 1.26
N LYS A 87 1.14 31.65 -0.07
CA LYS A 87 1.12 32.86 -0.90
C LYS A 87 -0.24 33.54 -0.91
N ALA A 88 -1.32 32.77 -1.06
CA ALA A 88 -2.68 33.31 -1.06
C ALA A 88 -3.01 34.01 0.26
N VAL A 89 -2.66 33.39 1.39
CA VAL A 89 -2.81 33.97 2.74
C VAL A 89 -2.01 35.27 2.86
N LYS A 90 -0.77 35.29 2.38
CA LYS A 90 0.06 36.50 2.39
C LYS A 90 -0.59 37.65 1.60
N SER A 91 -1.03 37.38 0.37
CA SER A 91 -1.71 38.39 -0.47
C SER A 91 -3.01 38.88 0.15
N TYR A 92 -3.77 37.99 0.80
CA TYR A 92 -4.97 38.36 1.54
C TYR A 92 -4.66 39.31 2.70
N ASN A 93 -3.63 39.01 3.49
CA ASN A 93 -3.21 39.85 4.63
C ASN A 93 -2.74 41.24 4.18
N GLU A 94 -2.01 41.33 3.07
CA GLU A 94 -1.59 42.61 2.47
C GLU A 94 -2.81 43.44 2.02
N PHE A 95 -3.78 42.80 1.36
CA PHE A 95 -5.04 43.44 0.96
C PHE A 95 -5.83 43.94 2.17
N ALA A 96 -6.06 43.09 3.16
CA ALA A 96 -6.80 43.45 4.37
C ALA A 96 -6.14 44.61 5.12
N GLY A 97 -4.81 44.56 5.30
CA GLY A 97 -4.07 45.64 5.94
C GLY A 97 -4.07 46.95 5.16
N SER A 98 -4.11 46.91 3.83
CA SER A 98 -4.24 48.11 2.98
C SER A 98 -5.64 48.70 3.03
N LEU A 99 -6.68 47.86 2.99
CA LEU A 99 -8.08 48.27 3.11
C LEU A 99 -8.33 49.00 4.44
N GLU A 100 -7.84 48.43 5.53
CA GLU A 100 -7.96 49.03 6.86
C GLU A 100 -7.21 50.36 6.98
N ARG A 101 -5.92 50.39 6.63
CA ARG A 101 -5.09 51.60 6.79
C ARG A 101 -5.46 52.72 5.83
N ASN A 102 -5.67 52.41 4.56
CA ASN A 102 -5.80 53.44 3.52
C ASN A 102 -7.26 53.80 3.27
N MET A 103 -8.15 52.80 3.19
CA MET A 103 -9.53 53.06 2.77
C MET A 103 -10.42 53.47 3.94
N LEU A 104 -10.38 52.75 5.07
CA LEU A 104 -11.20 53.10 6.24
C LEU A 104 -10.76 54.42 6.89
N THR A 105 -9.45 54.70 6.95
CA THR A 105 -8.93 55.99 7.44
C THR A 105 -9.31 57.15 6.52
N THR A 106 -9.29 56.95 5.20
CA THR A 106 -9.69 57.98 4.23
C THR A 106 -11.20 58.21 4.25
N ALA A 107 -12.01 57.15 4.37
CA ALA A 107 -13.46 57.25 4.55
C ALA A 107 -13.83 58.06 5.80
N LYS A 108 -13.11 57.87 6.93
CA LYS A 108 -13.29 58.67 8.16
C LYS A 108 -12.99 60.17 8.00
N LYS A 109 -12.22 60.57 6.98
CA LYS A 109 -11.86 61.99 6.72
C LYS A 109 -12.79 62.66 5.71
N PHE A 110 -13.75 61.94 5.12
CA PHE A 110 -14.65 62.48 4.10
C PHE A 110 -15.75 63.36 4.74
N PRO A 111 -15.84 64.67 4.41
CA PRO A 111 -16.88 65.55 4.97
C PRO A 111 -18.25 65.19 4.39
N GLY A 112 -19.22 64.89 5.24
CA GLY A 112 -20.61 64.56 4.84
C GLY A 112 -21.06 63.12 5.12
N MET A 113 -20.21 62.27 5.70
CA MET A 113 -20.62 60.97 6.25
C MET A 113 -21.01 61.12 7.73
N ASP A 114 -22.16 60.55 8.09
CA ASP A 114 -22.63 60.50 9.47
C ASP A 114 -21.60 59.73 10.33
N PRO A 115 -21.03 60.33 11.40
CA PRO A 115 -19.99 59.72 12.22
C PRO A 115 -20.44 58.42 12.93
N ASN A 116 -21.73 58.08 12.88
CA ASN A 116 -22.29 56.85 13.44
C ASN A 116 -22.41 55.68 12.46
N ILE A 117 -21.89 55.77 11.22
CA ILE A 117 -21.79 54.59 10.34
C ILE A 117 -20.65 53.69 10.85
N THR A 118 -20.97 52.85 11.84
CA THR A 118 -20.10 51.77 12.27
C THR A 118 -20.09 50.72 11.16
N LEU A 119 -19.15 50.84 10.21
CA LEU A 119 -18.82 49.73 9.33
C LEU A 119 -18.41 48.57 10.23
N LYS A 120 -19.27 47.54 10.28
CA LYS A 120 -19.10 46.34 11.11
C LYS A 120 -17.67 45.86 10.94
N GLU A 121 -16.89 45.89 12.03
CA GLU A 121 -15.50 45.44 12.05
C GLU A 121 -15.42 44.10 11.32
N VAL A 122 -14.64 44.08 10.23
CA VAL A 122 -14.33 42.83 9.53
C VAL A 122 -13.57 42.00 10.56
N PRO A 123 -14.09 40.83 10.98
CA PRO A 123 -13.44 40.06 12.03
C PRO A 123 -12.03 39.75 11.57
N ALA A 124 -11.04 40.16 12.37
CA ALA A 124 -9.66 39.77 12.14
C ALA A 124 -9.65 38.25 12.02
N ILE A 125 -9.19 37.73 10.88
CA ILE A 125 -8.93 36.31 10.76
C ILE A 125 -7.78 36.03 11.72
N SER A 126 -8.14 35.56 12.91
CA SER A 126 -7.23 35.14 13.97
C SER A 126 -6.13 34.31 13.35
N SER A 127 -4.88 34.69 13.63
CA SER A 127 -3.66 34.08 13.16
C SER A 127 -3.45 32.69 13.77
N ALA A 128 -4.33 31.76 13.44
CA ALA A 128 -4.19 30.35 13.78
C ALA A 128 -4.13 29.54 12.48
N THR A 129 -3.04 29.73 11.73
CA THR A 129 -2.44 28.55 11.09
C THR A 129 -1.69 27.81 12.18
N GLU A 130 -2.42 27.13 13.07
CA GLU A 130 -1.85 25.95 13.72
C GLU A 130 -1.45 25.05 12.55
N GLY A 131 -0.15 24.91 12.34
CA GLY A 131 0.38 24.13 11.23
C GLY A 131 -0.27 22.76 11.25
N PHE A 132 -0.56 22.20 10.08
CA PHE A 132 -1.01 20.82 9.90
C PHE A 132 0.09 19.81 10.30
N ARG A 133 0.67 19.95 11.50
CA ARG A 133 1.64 19.03 12.08
C ARG A 133 0.84 18.08 12.96
N LYS A 134 0.67 16.86 12.47
CA LYS A 134 -0.02 15.79 13.18
C LYS A 134 0.80 15.36 14.40
N GLU A 135 0.30 15.64 15.60
CA GLU A 135 0.87 15.28 16.91
C GLU A 135 0.62 13.80 17.28
N GLU A 136 0.57 12.87 16.32
CA GLU A 136 0.13 11.47 16.59
C GLU A 136 1.05 10.37 16.05
N LEU A 137 2.32 10.65 15.74
CA LEU A 137 3.27 9.63 15.28
C LEU A 137 4.35 9.23 16.29
N THR A 138 4.23 9.65 17.55
CA THR A 138 5.10 9.18 18.63
C THR A 138 4.30 9.01 19.93
N SER A 139 3.48 7.97 19.97
CA SER A 139 3.06 7.38 21.24
C SER A 139 2.79 5.91 21.02
N ASP A 140 3.88 5.15 20.95
CA ASP A 140 3.96 3.75 21.35
C ASP A 140 5.45 3.43 21.58
N GLU A 141 5.96 3.85 22.74
CA GLU A 141 6.97 3.13 23.54
C GLU A 141 6.63 3.31 25.03
#